data_AF-A0A7M7QK33-F1
#
_entry.id   AF-A0A7M7QK33-F1
#
_cell.length_a   1.000
_cell.length_b   1.000
_cell.length_c   1.000
_cell.angle_alpha   90.00
_cell.angle_beta   90.00
_cell.angle_gamma   90.00
#
_symmetry.space_group_name_H-M   'P 1'
#
loop_
_entity.id
_entity.type
_entity.pdbx_description
1 polymer ?
#
loop_
_entity_poly.entity_id
_entity_poly.type
_entity_poly.pdbx_seq_one_letter_code
_entity_poly.pdbx_strand_id
1 'polypeptide(L)'
;MSDSEQRQLHVPYREYNSHNSTNPATLVETDALVDLSVTPNSNVILANGQPLHLLPEVEFAPSLSVDQPTAIDSPGTDRESQPLLGRLELDVTYNRFPDDPQFSELVWQAECAIDNGIFPQRIYQGSSGSYFVKNPAGKIIGVFKPKDEEPYGRLNPKWTKWMHKLCCPCCFGRSCLIPNQGYLSEAGASLVDRKLGLGVVPNTRVVKLVSKTFNYVRIDREKARMKQAILDQFPAVASHFNRIGLPPKIGSFQLFVDGYKDADYWLRRWESEPPPPHLAKQFQLQFERLVVLDYIIRNTDRGNDNWLIKYSPGSPKNGTEGEVKIAAIDNGLAFPFKHPDSWRAYPYHWAWLSQAKLPFSETTRELVLPQLSDHNFVQDLCDDLYLLFKQDKGFDRHHYDKQMSVMRGQILNLQQALKDSKSPVQLVQMPAVIVEKAKGNGAPRLFSFSDTFTQRFQNKSPFFSWC
;
A
#
# COMPACT_ATOMS: atom_id res chain seq x y z
N MET A 1 -27.88 21.43 -42.18
CA MET A 1 -26.96 22.24 -43.01
C MET A 1 -25.70 22.47 -42.17
N SER A 2 -24.57 21.91 -42.65
CA SER A 2 -23.15 21.99 -42.20
C SER A 2 -22.87 21.78 -40.71
N ASP A 3 -22.21 20.73 -40.21
CA ASP A 3 -21.08 19.90 -40.67
C ASP A 3 -19.77 20.65 -40.96
N SER A 4 -18.92 20.76 -39.93
CA SER A 4 -17.45 20.94 -39.92
C SER A 4 -17.03 21.27 -38.48
N GLU A 5 -16.06 20.71 -37.76
CA GLU A 5 -14.99 19.73 -37.95
C GLU A 5 -14.48 19.40 -36.52
N GLN A 6 -14.49 18.14 -36.09
CA GLN A 6 -13.58 17.68 -35.01
C GLN A 6 -13.00 16.34 -35.43
N ARG A 7 -11.86 16.40 -36.11
CA ARG A 7 -11.02 15.23 -36.40
C ARG A 7 -10.36 14.74 -35.11
N GLN A 8 -10.90 13.69 -34.51
CA GLN A 8 -10.18 12.88 -33.52
C GLN A 8 -9.19 11.97 -34.25
N LEU A 9 -7.91 12.09 -33.91
CA LEU A 9 -6.85 11.19 -34.36
C LEU A 9 -7.06 9.81 -33.74
N HIS A 10 -7.61 8.90 -34.53
CA HIS A 10 -7.75 7.49 -34.24
C HIS A 10 -6.38 6.82 -34.43
N VAL A 11 -5.76 6.32 -33.35
CA VAL A 11 -4.56 5.48 -33.43
C VAL A 11 -5.00 4.04 -33.12
N PRO A 12 -4.90 3.10 -34.06
CA PRO A 12 -5.36 1.73 -33.84
C PRO A 12 -4.45 0.99 -32.85
N TYR A 13 -5.10 0.31 -31.91
CA TYR A 13 -4.50 -0.57 -30.91
C TYR A 13 -3.98 -1.83 -31.61
N ARG A 14 -2.67 -2.11 -31.51
CA ARG A 14 -2.04 -3.28 -32.11
C ARG A 14 -1.93 -4.39 -31.07
N GLU A 15 -2.65 -5.49 -31.29
CA GLU A 15 -2.52 -6.73 -30.54
C GLU A 15 -1.11 -7.33 -30.71
N TYR A 16 -0.47 -7.71 -29.60
CA TYR A 16 0.79 -8.45 -29.63
C TYR A 16 0.50 -9.94 -29.39
N ASN A 17 0.56 -10.71 -30.48
CA ASN A 17 0.74 -12.16 -30.46
C ASN A 17 2.24 -12.47 -30.35
N SER A 18 2.64 -13.24 -29.34
CA SER A 18 4.01 -13.72 -29.18
C SER A 18 4.21 -15.00 -29.99
N HIS A 19 4.92 -14.91 -31.11
CA HIS A 19 5.52 -16.08 -31.75
C HIS A 19 7.05 -16.08 -31.55
N ASN A 20 7.54 -17.20 -31.02
CA ASN A 20 8.94 -17.60 -30.97
C ASN A 20 9.56 -17.62 -32.37
N SER A 21 10.77 -17.08 -32.52
CA SER A 21 11.76 -17.63 -33.46
C SER A 21 13.18 -17.26 -33.05
N THR A 22 14.07 -18.21 -33.28
CA THR A 22 15.46 -18.36 -32.84
C THR A 22 16.49 -17.83 -33.87
N ASN A 23 17.72 -17.58 -33.38
CA ASN A 23 19.04 -17.63 -34.08
C ASN A 23 19.58 -16.35 -34.80
N PRO A 24 20.91 -16.22 -35.09
CA PRO A 24 21.91 -15.63 -34.17
C PRO A 24 22.92 -14.65 -34.85
N ALA A 25 23.87 -14.15 -34.04
CA ALA A 25 25.23 -13.65 -34.36
C ALA A 25 25.43 -12.39 -35.24
N THR A 26 26.18 -11.40 -34.71
CA THR A 26 27.44 -10.90 -35.32
C THR A 26 28.23 -10.02 -34.36
N LEU A 27 29.55 -10.28 -34.30
CA LEU A 27 30.63 -9.59 -33.61
C LEU A 27 30.95 -8.22 -34.22
N VAL A 28 31.44 -7.27 -33.41
CA VAL A 28 32.53 -6.34 -33.79
C VAL A 28 33.39 -6.03 -32.55
N GLU A 29 34.67 -6.37 -32.63
CA GLU A 29 35.79 -5.98 -31.76
C GLU A 29 36.14 -4.49 -31.90
N THR A 30 36.64 -3.88 -30.83
CA THR A 30 37.77 -2.94 -30.93
C THR A 30 38.62 -3.00 -29.66
N ASP A 31 39.88 -3.35 -29.85
CA ASP A 31 40.99 -3.35 -28.89
C ASP A 31 41.37 -1.95 -28.38
N ALA A 32 41.87 -1.90 -27.14
CA ALA A 32 42.98 -1.01 -26.77
C ALA A 32 43.69 -1.55 -25.51
N LEU A 33 44.86 -2.14 -25.73
CA LEU A 33 45.89 -2.46 -24.73
C LEU A 33 46.38 -1.19 -24.00
N VAL A 34 46.63 -1.30 -22.69
CA VAL A 34 47.87 -0.79 -22.07
C VAL A 34 48.28 -1.75 -20.94
N ASP A 35 49.43 -2.39 -21.12
CA ASP A 35 50.16 -3.22 -20.16
C ASP A 35 51.30 -2.39 -19.55
N LEU A 36 51.51 -2.49 -18.24
CA LEU A 36 52.74 -2.07 -17.56
C LEU A 36 52.97 -2.93 -16.31
N SER A 37 53.63 -4.07 -16.52
CA SER A 37 54.33 -4.84 -15.48
C SER A 37 55.68 -4.20 -15.13
N VAL A 38 55.96 -3.93 -13.85
CA VAL A 38 57.34 -3.85 -13.30
C VAL A 38 57.36 -4.31 -11.83
N THR A 39 58.10 -5.38 -11.55
CA THR A 39 58.83 -5.68 -10.30
C THR A 39 60.17 -6.34 -10.72
N PRO A 40 61.14 -6.71 -9.85
CA PRO A 40 61.38 -6.45 -8.42
C PRO A 40 62.86 -6.02 -8.13
N ASN A 41 63.26 -6.00 -6.84
CA ASN A 41 64.62 -6.06 -6.22
C ASN A 41 64.81 -4.94 -5.16
N SER A 42 65.33 -5.10 -3.93
CA SER A 42 66.23 -6.09 -3.30
C SER A 42 66.13 -6.06 -1.75
N ASN A 43 66.62 -7.15 -1.14
CA ASN A 43 66.99 -7.45 0.26
C ASN A 43 67.59 -6.31 1.13
N VAL A 44 67.51 -6.46 2.48
CA VAL A 44 68.67 -6.42 3.44
C VAL A 44 68.26 -6.59 4.94
N ILE A 45 68.77 -7.69 5.54
CA ILE A 45 69.44 -7.89 6.87
C ILE A 45 68.67 -8.00 8.22
N LEU A 46 69.05 -9.06 8.96
CA LEU A 46 68.75 -9.53 10.33
C LEU A 46 69.72 -9.00 11.41
N ALA A 47 69.29 -8.98 12.69
CA ALA A 47 70.02 -9.24 13.97
C ALA A 47 69.22 -8.59 15.14
N ASN A 48 69.08 -9.05 16.40
CA ASN A 48 69.72 -10.05 17.27
C ASN A 48 68.88 -10.19 18.58
N GLY A 49 68.99 -11.33 19.29
CA GLY A 49 69.04 -11.37 20.78
C GLY A 49 67.81 -11.80 21.61
N GLN A 50 67.90 -12.98 22.24
CA GLN A 50 67.05 -13.63 23.29
C GLN A 50 67.64 -13.38 24.72
N PRO A 51 67.13 -13.89 25.89
CA PRO A 51 65.88 -14.62 26.28
C PRO A 51 65.26 -14.29 27.71
N LEU A 52 64.24 -15.10 28.12
CA LEU A 52 63.88 -15.64 29.48
C LEU A 52 62.89 -14.91 30.44
N HIS A 53 61.76 -15.58 30.79
CA HIS A 53 61.40 -16.22 32.09
C HIS A 53 59.88 -16.21 32.51
N LEU A 54 59.39 -17.41 32.87
CA LEU A 54 58.45 -17.85 33.95
C LEU A 54 56.92 -17.60 33.96
N LEU A 55 56.21 -18.71 34.20
CA LEU A 55 54.79 -18.90 34.60
C LEU A 55 54.54 -18.48 36.08
N PRO A 56 53.28 -18.47 36.58
CA PRO A 56 52.66 -19.72 37.09
C PRO A 56 51.16 -19.90 36.77
N GLU A 57 50.73 -21.16 36.93
CA GLU A 57 49.40 -21.75 36.78
C GLU A 57 48.80 -22.03 38.19
N VAL A 58 47.48 -21.86 38.41
CA VAL A 58 46.76 -22.36 39.60
C VAL A 58 45.30 -22.75 39.23
N GLU A 59 45.11 -24.05 38.98
CA GLU A 59 44.17 -25.02 39.58
C GLU A 59 42.83 -24.58 40.22
N PHE A 60 41.74 -25.28 39.86
CA PHE A 60 40.67 -25.68 40.81
C PHE A 60 40.06 -27.05 40.42
N ALA A 61 40.00 -27.94 41.41
CA ALA A 61 39.53 -29.34 41.35
C ALA A 61 38.12 -29.48 42.03
N PRO A 62 37.46 -30.67 42.05
CA PRO A 62 36.03 -30.82 41.72
C PRO A 62 35.17 -31.51 42.82
N SER A 63 33.99 -32.03 42.43
CA SER A 63 33.04 -32.97 43.09
C SER A 63 31.88 -32.32 43.88
N LEU A 64 30.61 -32.78 43.83
CA LEU A 64 30.09 -34.15 43.99
C LEU A 64 28.73 -34.41 43.29
N SER A 65 28.52 -35.69 42.98
CA SER A 65 27.42 -36.47 42.39
C SER A 65 26.15 -36.61 43.27
N VAL A 66 24.98 -37.12 42.85
CA VAL A 66 24.54 -38.52 42.56
C VAL A 66 23.00 -38.43 42.31
N ASP A 67 22.35 -38.94 41.25
CA ASP A 67 21.78 -40.31 41.07
C ASP A 67 21.12 -40.50 39.66
N GLN A 68 21.23 -41.71 39.09
CA GLN A 68 20.68 -42.25 37.81
C GLN A 68 19.57 -43.31 38.13
N PRO A 69 18.70 -43.85 37.20
CA PRO A 69 19.01 -44.50 35.89
C PRO A 69 17.98 -44.34 34.72
N THR A 70 18.39 -44.06 33.47
CA THR A 70 18.56 -44.91 32.26
C THR A 70 17.34 -45.64 31.63
N ALA A 71 17.03 -45.25 30.37
CA ALA A 71 16.61 -46.08 29.21
C ALA A 71 16.77 -45.21 27.93
N ILE A 72 17.92 -45.18 27.26
CA ILE A 72 18.32 -45.97 26.06
C ILE A 72 17.24 -46.06 24.97
N ASP A 73 17.32 -45.19 23.97
CA ASP A 73 17.57 -45.59 22.57
C ASP A 73 18.09 -44.39 21.73
N SER A 74 19.24 -44.60 21.10
CA SER A 74 19.97 -43.78 20.10
C SER A 74 20.33 -44.75 18.94
N PRO A 75 20.62 -44.35 17.66
CA PRO A 75 21.52 -43.24 17.32
C PRO A 75 21.35 -42.52 15.94
N GLY A 76 22.12 -41.43 15.78
CA GLY A 76 22.61 -40.87 14.50
C GLY A 76 21.71 -39.81 13.86
N THR A 77 22.13 -38.58 13.53
CA THR A 77 23.44 -38.16 13.02
C THR A 77 23.61 -36.63 13.19
N ASP A 78 24.77 -36.23 13.71
CA ASP A 78 25.53 -34.96 13.54
C ASP A 78 24.80 -33.60 13.55
N ARG A 79 24.93 -32.86 14.66
CA ARG A 79 24.68 -31.40 14.74
C ARG A 79 25.89 -30.57 15.20
N GLU A 80 27.11 -31.10 15.11
CA GLU A 80 28.33 -30.34 15.38
C GLU A 80 28.96 -29.80 14.09
N SER A 81 28.26 -28.86 13.45
CA SER A 81 28.83 -27.92 12.47
C SER A 81 27.83 -26.83 12.10
N GLN A 82 27.09 -26.31 13.08
CA GLN A 82 26.46 -25.01 12.92
C GLN A 82 27.42 -23.95 13.47
N PRO A 83 27.94 -23.02 12.66
CA PRO A 83 28.55 -21.84 13.23
C PRO A 83 27.46 -21.14 14.06
N LEU A 84 27.77 -20.86 15.33
CA LEU A 84 26.95 -20.06 16.23
C LEU A 84 26.76 -18.65 15.65
N LEU A 85 25.84 -18.52 14.69
CA LEU A 85 25.45 -17.26 14.07
C LEU A 85 24.35 -16.61 14.94
N GLY A 86 24.71 -16.38 16.22
CA GLY A 86 23.95 -15.55 17.15
C GLY A 86 24.11 -14.04 16.87
N ARG A 87 24.18 -13.63 15.60
CA ARG A 87 24.40 -12.23 15.21
C ARG A 87 23.83 -11.87 13.84
N LEU A 88 22.51 -12.04 13.67
CA LEU A 88 21.76 -11.37 12.60
C LEU A 88 20.28 -11.14 12.96
N GLU A 89 19.98 -10.79 14.21
CA GLU A 89 18.67 -10.19 14.59
C GLU A 89 18.63 -8.67 14.30
N LEU A 90 19.26 -8.22 13.21
CA LEU A 90 19.22 -6.82 12.81
C LEU A 90 17.95 -6.56 11.98
N ASP A 91 16.84 -6.24 12.65
CA ASP A 91 15.76 -5.40 12.11
C ASP A 91 15.11 -5.89 10.78
N VAL A 92 15.01 -7.21 10.59
CA VAL A 92 14.38 -7.88 9.42
C VAL A 92 12.87 -8.07 9.61
N THR A 93 12.26 -7.46 10.63
CA THR A 93 10.88 -7.74 11.02
C THR A 93 9.84 -6.75 10.45
N TYR A 94 10.25 -5.75 9.66
CA TYR A 94 9.35 -4.67 9.23
C TYR A 94 8.13 -5.15 8.43
N ASN A 95 8.27 -6.25 7.69
CA ASN A 95 7.23 -6.79 6.81
C ASN A 95 6.61 -8.08 7.36
N ARG A 96 6.60 -8.25 8.69
CA ARG A 96 5.87 -9.35 9.34
C ARG A 96 4.53 -8.86 9.86
N PHE A 97 3.47 -9.55 9.45
CA PHE A 97 2.09 -9.31 9.85
C PHE A 97 1.58 -10.56 10.55
N PRO A 98 1.75 -10.69 11.88
CA PRO A 98 1.33 -11.87 12.63
C PRO A 98 -0.18 -12.15 12.52
N ASP A 99 -0.97 -11.10 12.33
CA ASP A 99 -2.41 -11.14 12.08
C ASP A 99 -2.76 -11.60 10.65
N ASP A 100 -1.79 -11.67 9.74
CA ASP A 100 -1.98 -12.01 8.33
C ASP A 100 -0.74 -12.74 7.76
N PRO A 101 -0.57 -14.03 8.08
CA PRO A 101 0.56 -14.82 7.59
C PRO A 101 0.61 -14.95 6.07
N GLN A 102 -0.54 -14.96 5.41
CA GLN A 102 -0.63 -15.03 3.95
C GLN A 102 -0.08 -13.76 3.29
N PHE A 103 -0.42 -12.58 3.83
CA PHE A 103 0.18 -11.33 3.35
C PHE A 103 1.69 -11.27 3.65
N SER A 104 2.12 -11.75 4.81
CA SER A 104 3.55 -11.84 5.16
C SER A 104 4.33 -12.67 4.16
N GLU A 105 3.82 -13.86 3.82
CA GLU A 105 4.43 -14.76 2.82
C GLU A 105 4.48 -14.10 1.43
N LEU A 106 3.44 -13.37 1.05
CA LEU A 106 3.41 -12.68 -0.24
C LEU A 106 4.45 -11.56 -0.33
N VAL A 107 4.65 -10.80 0.75
CA VAL A 107 5.71 -9.78 0.80
C VAL A 107 7.09 -10.43 0.83
N TRP A 108 7.25 -11.55 1.53
CA TRP A 108 8.48 -12.34 1.50
C TRP A 108 8.82 -12.82 0.07
N GLN A 109 7.83 -13.31 -0.68
CA GLN A 109 8.02 -13.67 -2.10
C GLN A 109 8.46 -12.47 -2.96
N ALA A 110 7.94 -11.27 -2.69
CA ALA A 110 8.39 -10.05 -3.37
C ALA A 110 9.86 -9.73 -3.06
N GLU A 111 10.28 -9.87 -1.80
CA GLU A 111 11.67 -9.66 -1.37
C GLU A 111 12.59 -10.69 -2.04
N CYS A 112 12.25 -11.98 -1.98
CA CYS A 112 13.00 -13.04 -2.67
C CYS A 112 13.10 -12.79 -4.19
N ALA A 113 12.03 -12.33 -4.84
CA ALA A 113 12.06 -12.01 -6.26
C ALA A 113 13.06 -10.89 -6.57
N ILE A 114 13.06 -9.82 -5.77
CA ILE A 114 13.99 -8.70 -5.89
C ILE A 114 15.44 -9.16 -5.71
N ASP A 115 15.70 -9.97 -4.70
CA ASP A 115 17.04 -10.49 -4.39
C ASP A 115 17.58 -11.37 -5.53
N ASN A 116 16.69 -12.09 -6.22
CA ASN A 116 17.00 -12.90 -7.40
C ASN A 116 16.94 -12.11 -8.72
N GLY A 117 16.92 -10.77 -8.68
CA GLY A 117 17.00 -9.92 -9.87
C GLY A 117 15.68 -9.73 -10.63
N ILE A 118 14.56 -10.23 -10.11
CA ILE A 118 13.22 -10.02 -10.65
C ILE A 118 12.64 -8.75 -10.02
N PHE A 119 12.94 -7.61 -10.63
CA PHE A 119 12.59 -6.31 -10.05
C PHE A 119 11.14 -5.88 -10.33
N PRO A 120 10.52 -5.09 -9.42
CA PRO A 120 9.27 -4.40 -9.67
C PRO A 120 9.33 -3.52 -10.92
N GLN A 121 8.27 -3.57 -11.72
CA GLN A 121 8.16 -2.85 -12.98
C GLN A 121 7.32 -1.61 -12.81
N ARG A 122 7.81 -0.46 -13.28
CA ARG A 122 7.10 0.81 -13.14
C ARG A 122 5.83 0.85 -13.99
N ILE A 123 4.76 1.35 -13.38
CA ILE A 123 3.49 1.66 -14.05
C ILE A 123 3.58 3.09 -14.57
N TYR A 124 3.45 3.27 -15.89
CA TYR A 124 3.58 4.59 -16.52
C TYR A 124 2.28 5.41 -16.45
N GLN A 125 1.13 4.75 -16.39
CA GLN A 125 -0.18 5.38 -16.18
C GLN A 125 -0.30 5.98 -14.75
N GLY A 126 -1.23 6.91 -14.53
CA GLY A 126 -1.43 7.60 -13.24
C GLY A 126 -0.54 8.82 -13.01
N SER A 127 -0.44 9.32 -11.78
CA SER A 127 0.31 10.57 -11.46
C SER A 127 1.42 10.44 -10.40
N SER A 128 1.57 9.26 -9.81
CA SER A 128 2.60 8.91 -8.81
C SER A 128 3.60 7.88 -9.35
N GLY A 129 4.66 7.60 -8.59
CA GLY A 129 5.44 6.36 -8.73
C GLY A 129 4.62 5.17 -8.23
N SER A 130 4.29 4.25 -9.14
CA SER A 130 3.61 2.98 -8.82
C SER A 130 4.33 1.84 -9.54
N TYR A 131 4.40 0.67 -8.91
CA TYR A 131 5.20 -0.45 -9.40
C TYR A 131 4.41 -1.76 -9.31
N PHE A 132 4.36 -2.53 -10.40
CA PHE A 132 3.96 -3.94 -10.36
C PHE A 132 5.08 -4.75 -9.72
N VAL A 133 4.78 -5.33 -8.56
CA VAL A 133 5.68 -6.22 -7.82
C VAL A 133 5.42 -7.67 -8.25
N LYS A 134 6.49 -8.43 -8.41
CA LYS A 134 6.46 -9.81 -8.90
C LYS A 134 6.96 -10.78 -7.84
N ASN A 135 6.51 -12.02 -7.94
CA ASN A 135 7.07 -13.13 -7.18
C ASN A 135 8.25 -13.78 -7.93
N PRO A 136 8.93 -14.80 -7.37
CA PRO A 136 10.06 -15.47 -8.03
C PRO A 136 9.70 -16.16 -9.35
N ALA A 137 8.42 -16.49 -9.58
CA ALA A 137 7.93 -17.03 -10.85
C ALA A 137 7.65 -15.93 -11.90
N GLY A 138 7.89 -14.65 -11.58
CA GLY A 138 7.64 -13.52 -12.47
C GLY A 138 6.17 -13.09 -12.56
N LYS A 139 5.26 -13.72 -11.81
CA LYS A 139 3.83 -13.33 -11.74
C LYS A 139 3.69 -12.05 -10.93
N ILE A 140 2.84 -11.12 -11.39
CA ILE A 140 2.47 -9.92 -10.64
C ILE A 140 1.65 -10.33 -9.42
N ILE A 141 2.07 -9.91 -8.24
CA ILE A 141 1.43 -10.23 -6.96
C ILE A 141 0.91 -9.00 -6.22
N GLY A 142 1.39 -7.81 -6.57
CA GLY A 142 0.95 -6.59 -5.93
C GLY A 142 1.32 -5.32 -6.69
N VAL A 143 0.74 -4.22 -6.23
CA VAL A 143 1.08 -2.86 -6.63
C VAL A 143 1.69 -2.16 -5.43
N PHE A 144 2.93 -1.68 -5.58
CA PHE A 144 3.63 -0.92 -4.56
C PHE A 144 3.69 0.57 -4.93
N LYS A 145 3.28 1.43 -4.00
CA LYS A 145 3.32 2.90 -4.15
C LYS A 145 4.17 3.51 -3.02
N PRO A 146 5.46 3.82 -3.29
CA PRO A 146 6.34 4.39 -2.28
C PRO A 146 5.95 5.83 -1.93
N LYS A 147 5.93 6.15 -0.63
CA LYS A 147 5.56 7.45 -0.07
C LYS A 147 6.31 8.62 -0.73
N ASP A 148 7.61 8.46 -0.91
CA ASP A 148 8.48 9.55 -1.39
C ASP A 148 8.35 9.81 -2.91
N GLU A 149 7.63 8.96 -3.65
CA GLU A 149 7.34 9.12 -5.08
C GLU A 149 5.86 9.46 -5.37
N GLU A 150 5.08 9.77 -4.32
CA GLU A 150 3.72 10.31 -4.46
C GLU A 150 3.71 11.64 -5.25
N PRO A 151 2.55 12.14 -5.73
CA PRO A 151 2.48 13.35 -6.54
C PRO A 151 3.16 14.58 -5.91
N TYR A 152 3.16 14.65 -4.58
CA TYR A 152 3.80 15.69 -3.76
C TYR A 152 5.06 15.20 -3.02
N GLY A 153 5.46 13.95 -3.24
CA GLY A 153 6.68 13.35 -2.70
C GLY A 153 7.93 14.03 -3.26
N ARG A 154 9.00 14.08 -2.45
CA ARG A 154 10.26 14.74 -2.81
C ARG A 154 10.92 14.12 -4.05
N LEU A 155 10.66 12.85 -4.32
CA LEU A 155 11.25 12.07 -5.39
C LEU A 155 10.21 11.66 -6.44
N ASN A 156 9.13 12.43 -6.60
CA ASN A 156 8.17 12.17 -7.68
C ASN A 156 8.91 12.15 -9.04
N PRO A 157 8.91 11.01 -9.76
CA PRO A 157 9.60 10.88 -11.03
C PRO A 157 8.86 11.57 -12.20
N LYS A 158 7.66 12.12 -11.98
CA LYS A 158 6.90 12.93 -12.96
C LYS A 158 7.13 14.42 -12.67
N TRP A 159 8.06 15.03 -13.41
CA TRP A 159 8.55 16.41 -13.24
C TRP A 159 7.46 17.51 -13.44
N THR A 160 6.38 17.19 -14.16
CA THR A 160 5.32 18.14 -14.55
C THR A 160 4.57 18.77 -13.38
N LYS A 161 4.47 18.12 -12.21
CA LYS A 161 3.79 18.71 -11.03
C LYS A 161 4.68 19.65 -10.20
N TRP A 162 6.02 19.58 -10.31
CA TRP A 162 6.91 20.57 -9.70
C TRP A 162 6.78 21.93 -10.41
N MET A 163 6.70 21.90 -11.74
CA MET A 163 6.44 23.09 -12.56
C MET A 163 5.07 23.72 -12.26
N HIS A 164 4.01 22.90 -12.09
CA HIS A 164 2.68 23.41 -11.71
C HIS A 164 2.59 23.94 -10.27
N LYS A 165 3.38 23.37 -9.33
CA LYS A 165 3.48 23.85 -7.94
C LYS A 165 4.11 25.25 -7.84
N LEU A 166 4.98 25.60 -8.78
CA LEU A 166 5.65 26.91 -8.84
C LEU A 166 4.76 27.99 -9.49
N CYS A 167 3.94 27.63 -10.47
CA CYS A 167 3.18 28.60 -11.26
C CYS A 167 1.78 28.97 -10.71
N CYS A 168 1.12 28.14 -9.87
CA CYS A 168 -0.24 28.43 -9.35
C CYS A 168 -0.52 27.81 -7.94
N PRO A 169 0.01 28.37 -6.84
CA PRO A 169 -0.15 27.79 -5.49
C PRO A 169 -1.59 27.73 -4.96
N CYS A 170 -2.53 28.54 -5.48
CA CYS A 170 -3.95 28.50 -5.10
C CYS A 170 -4.79 27.46 -5.89
N CYS A 171 -4.28 26.94 -7.02
CA CYS A 171 -5.02 26.07 -7.92
C CYS A 171 -4.65 24.58 -7.82
N PHE A 172 -3.63 24.21 -7.04
CA PHE A 172 -3.07 22.85 -7.11
C PHE A 172 -2.93 22.20 -5.73
N GLY A 173 -3.56 21.02 -5.57
CA GLY A 173 -3.67 20.30 -4.30
C GLY A 173 -5.10 20.16 -3.82
N ARG A 174 -5.45 18.98 -3.30
CA ARG A 174 -6.69 18.81 -2.53
C ARG A 174 -6.46 19.40 -1.15
N SER A 175 -6.83 20.68 -0.96
CA SER A 175 -6.58 21.44 0.28
C SER A 175 -7.24 20.85 1.54
N CYS A 176 -8.14 19.89 1.37
CA CYS A 176 -8.77 19.13 2.45
C CYS A 176 -7.99 17.86 2.85
N LEU A 177 -6.93 17.49 2.13
CA LEU A 177 -6.10 16.31 2.40
C LEU A 177 -4.77 16.69 3.02
N ILE A 178 -4.25 15.81 3.89
CA ILE A 178 -2.90 15.93 4.44
C ILE A 178 -1.90 15.52 3.34
N PRO A 179 -0.89 16.35 3.02
CA PRO A 179 0.09 16.02 2.00
C PRO A 179 0.92 14.77 2.37
N ASN A 180 1.31 13.98 1.35
CA ASN A 180 2.32 12.92 1.46
C ASN A 180 1.96 11.78 2.43
N GLN A 181 0.66 11.50 2.57
CA GLN A 181 0.10 10.38 3.35
C GLN A 181 -0.80 9.48 2.49
N GLY A 182 -0.65 9.50 1.16
CA GLY A 182 -1.50 8.70 0.26
C GLY A 182 -1.38 7.20 0.53
N TYR A 183 -0.17 6.72 0.82
CA TYR A 183 0.07 5.32 1.21
C TYR A 183 -0.68 4.90 2.49
N LEU A 184 -0.88 5.82 3.44
CA LEU A 184 -1.70 5.55 4.64
C LEU A 184 -3.18 5.56 4.30
N SER A 185 -3.61 6.43 3.39
CA SER A 185 -4.99 6.42 2.88
C SER A 185 -5.32 5.10 2.18
N GLU A 186 -4.40 4.55 1.37
CA GLU A 186 -4.53 3.23 0.74
C GLU A 186 -4.68 2.10 1.77
N ALA A 187 -3.77 2.04 2.76
CA ALA A 187 -3.83 1.04 3.82
C ALA A 187 -5.05 1.23 4.74
N GLY A 188 -5.45 2.48 4.99
CA GLY A 188 -6.61 2.84 5.80
C GLY A 188 -7.92 2.43 5.15
N ALA A 189 -8.04 2.53 3.82
CA ALA A 189 -9.19 2.03 3.09
C ALA A 189 -9.33 0.51 3.23
N SER A 190 -8.23 -0.24 3.13
CA SER A 190 -8.24 -1.70 3.35
C SER A 190 -8.51 -2.08 4.81
N LEU A 191 -8.11 -1.25 5.77
CA LEU A 191 -8.46 -1.43 7.18
C LEU A 191 -9.96 -1.25 7.40
N VAL A 192 -10.56 -0.17 6.89
CA VAL A 192 -12.01 0.09 6.98
C VAL A 192 -12.80 -1.02 6.29
N ASP A 193 -12.40 -1.43 5.09
CA ASP A 193 -13.03 -2.52 4.33
C ASP A 193 -13.09 -3.83 5.14
N ARG A 194 -11.96 -4.25 5.71
CA ARG A 194 -11.87 -5.47 6.51
C ARG A 194 -12.66 -5.37 7.80
N LYS A 195 -12.59 -4.24 8.51
CA LYS A 195 -13.29 -4.06 9.78
C LYS A 195 -14.80 -4.09 9.62
N LEU A 196 -15.31 -3.60 8.48
CA LEU A 196 -16.75 -3.63 8.15
C LEU A 196 -17.20 -4.91 7.44
N GLY A 197 -16.28 -5.77 6.97
CA GLY A 197 -16.59 -6.97 6.21
C GLY A 197 -17.11 -6.69 4.79
N LEU A 198 -16.66 -5.60 4.15
CA LEU A 198 -17.13 -5.21 2.81
C LEU A 198 -16.53 -6.13 1.73
N GLY A 199 -15.23 -6.38 1.77
CA GLY A 199 -14.55 -7.28 0.83
C GLY A 199 -14.49 -6.74 -0.60
N VAL A 200 -14.35 -5.42 -0.76
CA VAL A 200 -14.18 -4.75 -2.06
C VAL A 200 -12.78 -4.16 -2.24
N VAL A 201 -12.02 -3.89 -1.17
CA VAL A 201 -10.63 -3.40 -1.30
C VAL A 201 -9.67 -4.59 -1.30
N PRO A 202 -8.85 -4.79 -2.35
CA PRO A 202 -7.77 -5.78 -2.29
C PRO A 202 -6.85 -5.48 -1.09
N ASN A 203 -6.50 -6.51 -0.32
CA ASN A 203 -5.76 -6.34 0.94
C ASN A 203 -4.53 -5.44 0.72
N THR A 204 -4.45 -4.37 1.50
CA THR A 204 -3.43 -3.34 1.36
C THR A 204 -2.82 -3.00 2.70
N ARG A 205 -1.49 -3.09 2.81
CA ARG A 205 -0.74 -2.76 4.04
C ARG A 205 0.40 -1.80 3.75
N VAL A 206 0.91 -1.19 4.80
CA VAL A 206 2.18 -0.44 4.75
C VAL A 206 3.32 -1.44 4.79
N VAL A 207 4.19 -1.40 3.79
CA VAL A 207 5.39 -2.25 3.72
C VAL A 207 6.63 -1.40 3.46
N LYS A 208 7.80 -2.00 3.63
CA LYS A 208 9.08 -1.44 3.24
C LYS A 208 9.76 -2.32 2.20
N LEU A 209 10.00 -1.81 0.99
CA LEU A 209 10.72 -2.55 -0.05
C LEU A 209 11.99 -1.80 -0.46
N VAL A 210 13.01 -2.55 -0.86
CA VAL A 210 14.24 -2.04 -1.47
C VAL A 210 14.25 -2.54 -2.91
N SER A 211 14.46 -1.68 -3.91
CA SER A 211 14.67 -2.16 -5.29
C SER A 211 15.42 -1.16 -6.15
N LYS A 212 16.35 -1.63 -6.97
CA LYS A 212 17.14 -0.77 -7.88
C LYS A 212 16.25 -0.01 -8.89
N THR A 213 15.04 -0.49 -9.17
CA THR A 213 14.09 0.15 -10.10
C THR A 213 13.32 1.32 -9.49
N PHE A 214 13.31 1.47 -8.15
CA PHE A 214 12.70 2.63 -7.51
C PHE A 214 13.51 3.92 -7.74
N ASN A 215 12.86 5.07 -7.54
CA ASN A 215 13.51 6.36 -7.75
C ASN A 215 14.29 6.80 -6.50
N TYR A 216 15.61 6.72 -6.55
CA TYR A 216 16.51 7.16 -5.47
C TYR A 216 17.31 8.39 -5.89
N VAL A 217 17.68 9.22 -4.91
CA VAL A 217 18.64 10.31 -5.14
C VAL A 217 20.01 9.74 -5.56
N ARG A 218 20.77 10.50 -6.36
CA ARG A 218 22.08 10.08 -6.87
C ARG A 218 23.04 9.66 -5.75
N ILE A 219 23.05 10.41 -4.66
CA ILE A 219 23.87 10.16 -3.48
C ILE A 219 23.59 8.77 -2.88
N ASP A 220 22.32 8.34 -2.82
CA ASP A 220 21.98 7.02 -2.28
C ASP A 220 22.44 5.90 -3.22
N ARG A 221 22.35 6.11 -4.53
CA ARG A 221 22.85 5.17 -5.53
C ARG A 221 24.37 5.03 -5.47
N GLU A 222 25.08 6.14 -5.34
CA GLU A 222 26.55 6.18 -5.23
C GLU A 222 27.02 5.54 -3.92
N LYS A 223 26.38 5.85 -2.79
CA LYS A 223 26.67 5.21 -1.50
C LYS A 223 26.46 3.70 -1.54
N ALA A 224 25.38 3.24 -2.17
CA ALA A 224 25.11 1.81 -2.32
C ALA A 224 26.19 1.12 -3.18
N ARG A 225 26.61 1.76 -4.29
CA ARG A 225 27.70 1.25 -5.15
C ARG A 225 29.04 1.22 -4.42
N MET A 226 29.39 2.28 -3.69
CA MET A 226 30.63 2.36 -2.92
C MET A 226 30.69 1.26 -1.87
N LYS A 227 29.61 1.07 -1.09
CA LYS A 227 29.53 0.00 -0.09
C LYS A 227 29.64 -1.38 -0.71
N GLN A 228 29.02 -1.60 -1.88
CA GLN A 228 29.15 -2.85 -2.60
C GLN A 228 30.59 -3.08 -3.07
N ALA A 229 31.25 -2.06 -3.63
CA ALA A 229 32.65 -2.17 -4.05
C ALA A 229 33.60 -2.45 -2.87
N ILE A 230 33.38 -1.83 -1.71
CA ILE A 230 34.17 -2.10 -0.50
C ILE A 230 33.90 -3.52 0.01
N LEU A 231 32.65 -4.01 -0.06
CA LEU A 231 32.32 -5.39 0.31
C LEU A 231 33.05 -6.39 -0.59
N ASP A 232 33.02 -6.16 -1.90
CA ASP A 232 33.63 -7.05 -2.89
C ASP A 232 35.16 -7.04 -2.78
N GLN A 233 35.77 -5.90 -2.42
CA GLN A 233 37.23 -5.76 -2.26
C GLN A 233 37.76 -6.17 -0.87
N PHE A 234 37.00 -5.90 0.19
CA PHE A 234 37.41 -6.15 1.57
C PHE A 234 36.28 -6.83 2.37
N PRO A 235 36.07 -8.15 2.19
CA PRO A 235 35.01 -8.89 2.87
C PRO A 235 35.12 -8.83 4.40
N ALA A 236 36.33 -8.68 4.96
CA ALA A 236 36.55 -8.55 6.39
C ALA A 236 35.98 -7.24 6.99
N VAL A 237 35.91 -6.16 6.19
CA VAL A 237 35.38 -4.84 6.58
C VAL A 237 33.84 -4.81 6.50
N ALA A 238 33.23 -5.81 5.86
CA ALA A 238 31.78 -5.97 5.74
C ALA A 238 31.04 -5.96 7.09
N SER A 239 31.69 -6.51 8.11
CA SER A 239 31.14 -6.63 9.48
C SER A 239 30.84 -5.27 10.13
N HIS A 240 31.42 -4.18 9.62
CA HIS A 240 31.22 -2.82 10.14
C HIS A 240 30.12 -2.03 9.40
N PHE A 241 29.57 -2.55 8.29
CA PHE A 241 28.46 -1.89 7.61
C PHE A 241 27.12 -2.34 8.19
N ASN A 242 26.48 -1.46 8.98
CA ASN A 242 25.13 -1.71 9.52
C ASN A 242 24.04 -1.88 8.44
N ARG A 243 24.32 -1.51 7.17
CA ARG A 243 23.40 -1.70 6.04
C ARG A 243 24.13 -1.65 4.70
N ILE A 244 24.05 -2.74 3.94
CA ILE A 244 24.54 -2.85 2.56
C ILE A 244 23.36 -2.64 1.61
N GLY A 245 23.55 -1.87 0.53
CA GLY A 245 22.51 -1.61 -0.47
C GLY A 245 21.72 -0.29 -0.30
N LEU A 246 20.66 -0.16 -1.11
CA LEU A 246 19.79 1.02 -1.15
C LEU A 246 18.89 1.10 0.09
N PRO A 247 18.49 2.30 0.54
CA PRO A 247 17.58 2.43 1.67
C PRO A 247 16.18 1.90 1.33
N PRO A 248 15.46 1.28 2.28
CA PRO A 248 14.10 0.81 2.05
C PRO A 248 13.15 1.99 1.89
N LYS A 249 12.25 1.87 0.93
CA LYS A 249 11.15 2.81 0.75
C LYS A 249 9.92 2.26 1.45
N ILE A 250 9.31 3.10 2.29
CA ILE A 250 7.99 2.83 2.87
C ILE A 250 6.91 3.20 1.85
N GLY A 251 5.87 2.39 1.75
CA GLY A 251 4.77 2.62 0.84
C GLY A 251 3.60 1.68 1.09
N SER A 252 2.52 1.86 0.34
CA SER A 252 1.40 0.92 0.35
C SER A 252 1.70 -0.21 -0.61
N PHE A 253 1.38 -1.42 -0.18
CA PHE A 253 1.42 -2.63 -1.00
C PHE A 253 0.02 -3.21 -1.04
N GLN A 254 -0.59 -3.14 -2.22
CA GLN A 254 -1.94 -3.65 -2.48
C GLN A 254 -1.83 -4.94 -3.28
N LEU A 255 -2.58 -5.97 -2.89
CA LEU A 255 -2.65 -7.21 -3.65
C LEU A 255 -3.16 -6.97 -5.09
N PHE A 256 -2.51 -7.62 -6.05
CA PHE A 256 -2.95 -7.58 -7.44
C PHE A 256 -4.16 -8.52 -7.63
N VAL A 257 -5.16 -8.07 -8.39
CA VAL A 257 -6.37 -8.85 -8.67
C VAL A 257 -6.46 -9.25 -10.15
N ASP A 258 -6.50 -10.56 -10.39
CA ASP A 258 -6.55 -11.13 -11.74
C ASP A 258 -7.97 -11.12 -12.32
N GLY A 259 -8.11 -10.85 -13.63
CA GLY A 259 -9.38 -10.96 -14.36
C GLY A 259 -10.35 -9.78 -14.21
N TYR A 260 -9.89 -8.66 -13.65
CA TYR A 260 -10.66 -7.43 -13.51
C TYR A 260 -10.44 -6.48 -14.71
N LYS A 261 -11.43 -5.62 -14.98
CA LYS A 261 -11.35 -4.49 -15.93
C LYS A 261 -11.95 -3.24 -15.29
N ASP A 262 -11.58 -2.07 -15.79
CA ASP A 262 -12.16 -0.78 -15.35
C ASP A 262 -13.69 -0.86 -15.33
N ALA A 263 -14.33 -0.28 -14.33
CA ALA A 263 -15.78 -0.37 -14.22
C ALA A 263 -16.49 0.23 -15.44
N ASP A 264 -15.95 1.33 -15.95
CA ASP A 264 -16.41 2.02 -17.17
C ASP A 264 -16.47 1.09 -18.40
N TYR A 265 -15.57 0.10 -18.48
CA TYR A 265 -15.58 -0.90 -19.56
C TYR A 265 -16.82 -1.81 -19.51
N TRP A 266 -17.18 -2.28 -18.33
CA TRP A 266 -18.34 -3.17 -18.16
C TRP A 266 -19.66 -2.42 -18.14
N LEU A 267 -19.71 -1.26 -17.46
CA LEU A 267 -20.89 -0.42 -17.38
C LEU A 267 -21.39 -0.03 -18.78
N ARG A 268 -20.50 0.42 -19.67
CA ARG A 268 -20.85 0.74 -21.06
C ARG A 268 -21.43 -0.45 -21.84
N ARG A 269 -20.95 -1.66 -21.58
CA ARG A 269 -21.46 -2.86 -22.25
C ARG A 269 -22.83 -3.27 -21.73
N TRP A 270 -23.03 -3.15 -20.42
CA TRP A 270 -24.31 -3.45 -19.79
C TRP A 270 -25.43 -2.47 -20.14
N GLU A 271 -25.12 -1.31 -20.74
CA GLU A 271 -26.12 -0.45 -21.38
C GLU A 271 -26.76 -1.12 -22.60
N SER A 272 -25.98 -1.89 -23.37
CA SER A 272 -26.48 -2.59 -24.57
C SER A 272 -26.89 -4.04 -24.27
N GLU A 273 -26.12 -4.73 -23.43
CA GLU A 273 -26.30 -6.14 -23.06
C GLU A 273 -26.34 -6.27 -21.53
N PRO A 274 -27.50 -6.05 -20.90
CA PRO A 274 -27.62 -6.12 -19.45
C PRO A 274 -27.27 -7.52 -18.91
N PRO A 275 -26.60 -7.61 -17.75
CA PRO A 275 -26.31 -8.89 -17.15
C PRO A 275 -27.62 -9.58 -16.71
N PRO A 276 -27.65 -10.92 -16.64
CA PRO A 276 -28.79 -11.66 -16.11
C PRO A 276 -29.21 -11.12 -14.72
N PRO A 277 -30.51 -11.16 -14.36
CA PRO A 277 -31.02 -10.53 -13.14
C PRO A 277 -30.29 -10.92 -11.84
N HIS A 278 -29.86 -12.17 -11.72
CA HIS A 278 -29.10 -12.63 -10.55
C HIS A 278 -27.71 -11.99 -10.47
N LEU A 279 -27.01 -11.81 -11.59
CA LEU A 279 -25.72 -11.11 -11.65
C LEU A 279 -25.88 -9.60 -11.50
N ALA A 280 -26.96 -9.02 -12.03
CA ALA A 280 -27.31 -7.62 -11.78
C ALA A 280 -27.53 -7.36 -10.28
N LYS A 281 -28.21 -8.27 -9.59
CA LYS A 281 -28.38 -8.22 -8.13
C LYS A 281 -27.04 -8.36 -7.39
N GLN A 282 -26.19 -9.31 -7.78
CA GLN A 282 -24.85 -9.44 -7.21
C GLN A 282 -24.02 -8.15 -7.40
N PHE A 283 -24.08 -7.57 -8.60
CA PHE A 283 -23.42 -6.30 -8.89
C PHE A 283 -23.92 -5.18 -7.99
N GLN A 284 -25.24 -5.05 -7.82
CA GLN A 284 -25.84 -4.04 -6.94
C GLN A 284 -25.34 -4.18 -5.50
N LEU A 285 -25.26 -5.40 -4.96
CA LEU A 285 -24.72 -5.64 -3.62
C LEU A 285 -23.24 -5.25 -3.49
N GLN A 286 -22.42 -5.55 -4.50
CA GLN A 286 -21.02 -5.14 -4.54
C GLN A 286 -20.89 -3.61 -4.64
N PHE A 287 -21.76 -2.98 -5.44
CA PHE A 287 -21.80 -1.54 -5.64
C PHE A 287 -22.15 -0.79 -4.35
N GLU A 288 -23.15 -1.27 -3.61
CA GLU A 288 -23.52 -0.71 -2.32
C GLU A 288 -22.37 -0.75 -1.30
N ARG A 289 -21.55 -1.82 -1.32
CA ARG A 289 -20.35 -1.93 -0.47
C ARG A 289 -19.27 -0.92 -0.86
N LEU A 290 -19.05 -0.69 -2.16
CA LEU A 290 -18.19 0.39 -2.65
C LEU A 290 -18.67 1.76 -2.16
N VAL A 291 -19.98 2.02 -2.26
CA VAL A 291 -20.60 3.26 -1.77
C VAL A 291 -20.36 3.46 -0.28
N VAL A 292 -20.59 2.42 0.54
CA VAL A 292 -20.35 2.47 1.99
C VAL A 292 -18.89 2.83 2.29
N LEU A 293 -17.94 2.14 1.65
CA LEU A 293 -16.52 2.41 1.82
C LEU A 293 -16.19 3.87 1.49
N ASP A 294 -16.48 4.29 0.26
CA ASP A 294 -16.13 5.62 -0.26
C ASP A 294 -16.75 6.74 0.57
N TYR A 295 -17.98 6.53 1.05
CA TYR A 295 -18.66 7.52 1.87
C TYR A 295 -18.01 7.65 3.24
N ILE A 296 -17.73 6.54 3.94
CA ILE A 296 -17.09 6.55 5.27
C ILE A 296 -15.71 7.21 5.20
N ILE A 297 -14.87 6.81 4.25
CA ILE A 297 -13.51 7.37 4.12
C ILE A 297 -13.50 8.76 3.46
N ARG A 298 -14.66 9.25 2.99
CA ARG A 298 -14.84 10.43 2.15
C ARG A 298 -13.79 10.48 1.03
N ASN A 299 -13.85 9.50 0.14
CA ASN A 299 -12.97 9.46 -1.02
C ASN A 299 -13.20 10.69 -1.91
N THR A 300 -12.11 11.32 -2.34
CA THR A 300 -12.12 12.57 -3.12
C THR A 300 -11.71 12.37 -4.59
N ASP A 301 -11.46 11.13 -5.00
CA ASP A 301 -10.98 10.78 -6.35
C ASP A 301 -11.57 9.48 -6.91
N ARG A 302 -12.82 9.13 -6.56
CA ARG A 302 -13.47 7.96 -7.15
C ARG A 302 -14.10 8.30 -8.50
N GLY A 303 -13.33 8.11 -9.57
CA GLY A 303 -13.80 7.97 -10.95
C GLY A 303 -14.20 6.53 -11.30
N ASN A 304 -14.85 6.32 -12.46
CA ASN A 304 -15.23 4.98 -12.95
C ASN A 304 -14.05 4.15 -13.50
N ASP A 305 -12.89 4.78 -13.62
CA ASP A 305 -11.58 4.20 -13.89
C ASP A 305 -10.86 3.73 -12.62
N ASN A 306 -11.27 4.23 -11.45
CA ASN A 306 -10.62 3.94 -10.16
C ASN A 306 -11.32 2.82 -9.36
N TRP A 307 -12.18 2.03 -9.98
CA TRP A 307 -12.67 0.77 -9.43
C TRP A 307 -12.88 -0.21 -10.58
N LEU A 308 -12.69 -1.49 -10.27
CA LEU A 308 -12.68 -2.53 -11.28
C LEU A 308 -13.85 -3.48 -11.08
N ILE A 309 -14.31 -4.08 -12.17
CA ILE A 309 -15.31 -5.13 -12.18
C ILE A 309 -14.69 -6.39 -12.79
N LYS A 310 -14.83 -7.51 -12.09
CA LYS A 310 -14.68 -8.85 -12.64
C LYS A 310 -16.07 -9.39 -12.93
N TYR A 311 -16.30 -9.77 -14.18
CA TYR A 311 -17.56 -10.34 -14.63
C TYR A 311 -17.30 -11.65 -15.35
N SER A 312 -17.96 -12.71 -14.88
CA SER A 312 -18.04 -14.01 -15.54
C SER A 312 -19.51 -14.36 -15.70
N PRO A 313 -20.04 -14.49 -16.92
CA PRO A 313 -21.46 -14.81 -17.15
C PRO A 313 -21.84 -16.23 -16.72
N GLY A 314 -20.86 -17.06 -16.34
CA GLY A 314 -21.06 -18.49 -16.08
C GLY A 314 -21.18 -19.29 -17.38
N SER A 315 -21.05 -20.62 -17.29
CA SER A 315 -21.29 -21.54 -18.41
C SER A 315 -22.16 -22.70 -17.95
N PRO A 316 -23.40 -22.82 -18.47
CA PRO A 316 -24.25 -23.96 -18.14
C PRO A 316 -23.64 -25.29 -18.63
N LYS A 317 -22.73 -25.26 -19.61
CA LYS A 317 -22.05 -26.46 -20.13
C LYS A 317 -21.04 -27.05 -19.15
N ASN A 318 -20.43 -26.21 -18.30
CA ASN A 318 -19.38 -26.62 -17.37
C ASN A 318 -19.83 -26.58 -15.90
N GLY A 319 -21.12 -26.29 -15.65
CA GLY A 319 -21.65 -26.10 -14.28
C GLY A 319 -21.06 -24.89 -13.55
N THR A 320 -20.41 -23.95 -14.26
CA THR A 320 -19.81 -22.77 -13.63
C THR A 320 -20.86 -21.70 -13.44
N GLU A 321 -21.17 -21.37 -12.19
CA GLU A 321 -22.05 -20.25 -11.85
C GLU A 321 -21.41 -18.92 -12.27
N GLY A 322 -22.26 -17.97 -12.68
CA GLY A 322 -21.82 -16.61 -12.99
C GLY A 322 -21.40 -15.87 -11.72
N GLU A 323 -20.45 -14.96 -11.86
CA GLU A 323 -19.88 -14.16 -10.77
C GLU A 323 -19.70 -12.70 -11.20
N VAL A 324 -20.10 -11.77 -10.33
CA VAL A 324 -19.69 -10.37 -10.40
C VAL A 324 -18.98 -9.97 -9.11
N LYS A 325 -17.80 -9.35 -9.23
CA LYS A 325 -17.05 -8.78 -8.10
C LYS A 325 -16.54 -7.38 -8.42
N ILE A 326 -16.49 -6.52 -7.40
CA ILE A 326 -15.88 -5.19 -7.48
C ILE A 326 -14.56 -5.17 -6.73
N ALA A 327 -13.55 -4.50 -7.29
CA ALA A 327 -12.32 -4.15 -6.61
C ALA A 327 -12.14 -2.62 -6.55
N ALA A 328 -12.19 -2.05 -5.35
CA ALA A 328 -11.94 -0.64 -5.07
C ALA A 328 -10.43 -0.39 -4.95
N ILE A 329 -9.83 0.13 -6.03
CA ILE A 329 -8.39 0.41 -6.12
C ILE A 329 -8.12 1.91 -6.00
N ASP A 330 -6.85 2.32 -5.90
CA ASP A 330 -6.43 3.73 -5.88
C ASP A 330 -7.15 4.60 -4.83
N ASN A 331 -7.07 4.17 -3.56
CA ASN A 331 -7.71 4.82 -2.42
C ASN A 331 -6.80 5.88 -1.76
N GLY A 332 -5.75 6.33 -2.44
CA GLY A 332 -4.71 7.23 -1.89
C GLY A 332 -5.16 8.66 -1.60
N LEU A 333 -6.40 9.02 -1.93
CA LEU A 333 -6.93 10.38 -1.85
C LEU A 333 -8.26 10.42 -1.06
N ALA A 334 -8.25 9.77 0.10
CA ALA A 334 -9.35 9.74 1.07
C ALA A 334 -8.89 10.29 2.44
N PHE A 335 -9.75 10.16 3.46
CA PHE A 335 -9.53 10.66 4.82
C PHE A 335 -9.20 12.16 4.88
N PRO A 336 -10.06 13.05 4.36
CA PRO A 336 -9.85 14.48 4.47
C PRO A 336 -10.03 14.97 5.91
N PHE A 337 -9.25 15.99 6.31
CA PHE A 337 -9.36 16.62 7.63
C PHE A 337 -10.46 17.69 7.70
N LYS A 338 -11.08 18.00 6.56
CA LYS A 338 -12.28 18.84 6.46
C LYS A 338 -13.06 18.43 5.21
N HIS A 339 -14.37 18.66 5.20
CA HIS A 339 -15.12 18.53 3.96
C HIS A 339 -14.61 19.53 2.90
N PRO A 340 -14.68 19.20 1.60
CA PRO A 340 -14.21 20.09 0.54
C PRO A 340 -14.93 21.44 0.56
N ASP A 341 -14.22 22.50 0.17
CA ASP A 341 -14.82 23.82 0.03
C ASP A 341 -15.72 23.84 -1.23
N SER A 342 -16.84 24.58 -1.18
CA SER A 342 -17.91 24.58 -2.20
C SER A 342 -17.49 24.82 -3.66
N TRP A 343 -16.30 25.37 -3.92
CA TRP A 343 -15.76 25.61 -5.26
C TRP A 343 -14.94 24.42 -5.82
N ARG A 344 -14.65 23.41 -5.00
CA ARG A 344 -14.11 22.09 -5.41
C ARG A 344 -14.84 20.98 -4.66
N ALA A 345 -15.92 20.48 -5.23
CA ALA A 345 -16.82 19.54 -4.55
C ALA A 345 -16.28 18.09 -4.41
N TYR A 346 -15.30 17.69 -5.23
CA TYR A 346 -14.79 16.31 -5.34
C TYR A 346 -15.93 15.27 -5.25
N PRO A 347 -16.80 15.22 -6.28
CA PRO A 347 -17.99 14.39 -6.26
C PRO A 347 -17.62 12.91 -6.37
N TYR A 348 -18.53 12.05 -5.92
CA TYR A 348 -18.45 10.61 -6.17
C TYR A 348 -18.97 10.33 -7.57
N HIS A 349 -18.13 9.86 -8.51
CA HIS A 349 -18.59 9.68 -9.90
C HIS A 349 -19.65 8.59 -10.05
N TRP A 350 -19.65 7.60 -9.16
CA TRP A 350 -20.69 6.58 -9.14
C TRP A 350 -22.08 7.13 -8.80
N ALA A 351 -22.21 8.35 -8.26
CA ALA A 351 -23.51 8.93 -7.93
C ALA A 351 -24.36 9.23 -9.18
N TRP A 352 -23.75 9.32 -10.37
CA TRP A 352 -24.47 9.49 -11.63
C TRP A 352 -24.97 8.18 -12.25
N LEU A 353 -24.58 7.03 -11.71
CA LEU A 353 -25.00 5.74 -12.22
C LEU A 353 -26.46 5.45 -11.85
N SER A 354 -27.16 4.67 -12.69
CA SER A 354 -28.54 4.26 -12.42
C SER A 354 -28.65 3.45 -11.13
N GLN A 355 -27.62 2.65 -10.81
CA GLN A 355 -27.50 1.87 -9.59
C GLN A 355 -27.53 2.74 -8.32
N ALA A 356 -27.06 3.99 -8.39
CA ALA A 356 -27.04 4.90 -7.26
C ALA A 356 -28.42 5.46 -6.90
N LYS A 357 -29.42 5.29 -7.78
CA LYS A 357 -30.81 5.68 -7.54
C LYS A 357 -31.62 4.63 -6.78
N LEU A 358 -31.11 3.39 -6.70
CA LEU A 358 -31.77 2.31 -5.98
C LEU A 358 -31.53 2.47 -4.46
N PRO A 359 -32.56 2.26 -3.62
CA PRO A 359 -32.39 2.20 -2.16
C PRO A 359 -31.36 1.15 -1.75
N PHE A 360 -30.64 1.40 -0.65
CA PHE A 360 -29.78 0.37 -0.06
C PHE A 360 -30.58 -0.90 0.24
N SER A 361 -30.08 -2.04 -0.23
CA SER A 361 -30.68 -3.34 0.03
C SER A 361 -30.72 -3.68 1.52
N GLU A 362 -31.67 -4.53 1.91
CA GLU A 362 -31.74 -5.10 3.26
C GLU A 362 -30.44 -5.81 3.64
N THR A 363 -29.85 -6.58 2.71
CA THR A 363 -28.57 -7.27 2.90
C THR A 363 -27.43 -6.30 3.28
N THR A 364 -27.33 -5.14 2.62
CA THR A 364 -26.30 -4.14 2.97
C THR A 364 -26.61 -3.48 4.32
N ARG A 365 -27.88 -3.20 4.59
CA ARG A 365 -28.31 -2.60 5.86
C ARG A 365 -27.99 -3.52 7.04
N GLU A 366 -28.33 -4.81 6.94
CA GLU A 366 -28.04 -5.82 7.97
C GLU A 366 -26.54 -6.03 8.19
N LEU A 367 -25.74 -5.95 7.12
CA LEU A 367 -24.28 -6.04 7.20
C LEU A 367 -23.69 -4.84 7.97
N VAL A 368 -24.11 -3.61 7.64
CA VAL A 368 -23.38 -2.39 8.01
C VAL A 368 -24.00 -1.65 9.20
N LEU A 369 -25.33 -1.55 9.27
CA LEU A 369 -26.02 -0.70 10.24
C LEU A 369 -25.79 -1.10 11.71
N PRO A 370 -25.77 -2.39 12.10
CA PRO A 370 -25.50 -2.79 13.48
C PRO A 370 -24.11 -2.33 13.93
N GLN A 371 -23.10 -2.51 13.08
CA GLN A 371 -21.71 -2.13 13.37
C GLN A 371 -21.58 -0.61 13.52
N LEU A 372 -22.13 0.17 12.58
CA LEU A 372 -22.04 1.63 12.67
C LEU A 372 -22.81 2.19 13.86
N SER A 373 -23.94 1.58 14.24
CA SER A 373 -24.77 1.99 15.39
C SER A 373 -24.11 1.73 16.75
N ASP A 374 -23.09 0.86 16.79
CA ASP A 374 -22.29 0.64 17.99
C ASP A 374 -21.18 1.69 18.12
N HIS A 375 -21.26 2.48 19.19
CA HIS A 375 -20.25 3.49 19.50
C HIS A 375 -18.87 2.87 19.79
N ASN A 376 -18.82 1.66 20.35
CA ASN A 376 -17.55 0.96 20.62
C ASN A 376 -16.88 0.56 19.31
N PHE A 377 -17.62 -0.02 18.37
CA PHE A 377 -17.11 -0.35 17.04
C PHE A 377 -16.49 0.88 16.33
N VAL A 378 -17.20 2.03 16.34
CA VAL A 378 -16.70 3.26 15.71
C VAL A 378 -15.45 3.78 16.43
N GLN A 379 -15.40 3.68 17.75
CA GLN A 379 -14.25 4.07 18.54
C GLN A 379 -13.05 3.16 18.25
N ASP A 380 -13.24 1.84 18.23
CA ASP A 380 -12.21 0.86 17.88
C ASP A 380 -11.68 1.08 16.45
N LEU A 381 -12.56 1.43 15.50
CA LEU A 381 -12.14 1.77 14.14
C LEU A 381 -11.24 3.00 14.13
N CYS A 382 -11.57 4.02 14.92
CA CYS A 382 -10.73 5.20 15.08
C CYS A 382 -9.41 4.86 15.80
N ASP A 383 -9.38 3.90 16.71
CA ASP A 383 -8.15 3.53 17.40
C ASP A 383 -7.23 2.71 16.47
N ASP A 384 -7.78 1.81 15.65
CA ASP A 384 -7.04 1.08 14.63
C ASP A 384 -6.43 2.02 13.57
N LEU A 385 -7.21 2.99 13.08
CA LEU A 385 -6.71 4.02 12.16
C LEU A 385 -5.65 4.91 12.82
N TYR A 386 -5.74 5.17 14.12
CA TYR A 386 -4.72 5.92 14.85
C TYR A 386 -3.41 5.15 14.90
N LEU A 387 -3.47 3.84 15.18
CA LEU A 387 -2.30 2.96 15.18
C LEU A 387 -1.62 2.87 13.80
N LEU A 388 -2.40 2.94 12.73
CA LEU A 388 -1.89 3.00 11.36
C LEU A 388 -1.26 4.37 11.05
N PHE A 389 -1.99 5.47 11.27
CA PHE A 389 -1.56 6.80 10.83
C PHE A 389 -0.39 7.34 11.64
N LYS A 390 -0.28 6.97 12.93
CA LYS A 390 0.85 7.38 13.80
C LYS A 390 2.21 6.83 13.34
N GLN A 391 2.24 5.88 12.41
CA GLN A 391 3.48 5.34 11.84
C GLN A 391 4.21 6.37 10.95
N ASP A 392 3.49 7.39 10.46
CA ASP A 392 4.10 8.46 9.67
C ASP A 392 4.94 9.40 10.55
N LYS A 393 6.16 9.69 10.11
CA LYS A 393 7.03 10.67 10.80
C LYS A 393 6.46 12.09 10.87
N GLY A 394 5.59 12.44 9.92
CA GLY A 394 4.86 13.71 9.87
C GLY A 394 3.45 13.63 10.45
N PHE A 395 3.15 12.60 11.25
CA PHE A 395 1.87 12.49 11.93
C PHE A 395 1.64 13.68 12.86
N ASP A 396 0.46 14.27 12.75
CA ASP A 396 -0.01 15.34 13.63
C ASP A 396 -1.36 14.94 14.25
N ARG A 397 -1.41 14.92 15.58
CA ARG A 397 -2.59 14.45 16.31
C ARG A 397 -3.83 15.33 16.05
N HIS A 398 -3.64 16.63 15.89
CA HIS A 398 -4.74 17.56 15.66
C HIS A 398 -5.38 17.35 14.27
N HIS A 399 -4.56 17.15 13.23
CA HIS A 399 -5.06 16.77 11.91
C HIS A 399 -5.76 15.42 11.94
N TYR A 400 -5.21 14.44 12.68
CA TYR A 400 -5.84 13.14 12.86
C TYR A 400 -7.24 13.25 13.48
N ASP A 401 -7.37 13.99 14.59
CA ASP A 401 -8.65 14.17 15.27
C ASP A 401 -9.68 14.83 14.33
N LYS A 402 -9.24 15.77 13.49
CA LYS A 402 -10.08 16.38 12.43
C LYS A 402 -10.51 15.39 11.35
N GLN A 403 -9.62 14.51 10.87
CA GLN A 403 -9.98 13.43 9.93
C GLN A 403 -11.07 12.53 10.53
N MET A 404 -10.91 12.14 11.80
CA MET A 404 -11.89 11.30 12.49
C MET A 404 -13.21 12.03 12.75
N SER A 405 -13.18 13.35 12.93
CA SER A 405 -14.40 14.16 13.02
C SER A 405 -15.19 14.23 11.73
N VAL A 406 -14.52 14.28 10.57
CA VAL A 406 -15.18 14.14 9.26
C VAL A 406 -15.73 12.73 9.10
N MET A 407 -14.93 11.69 9.37
CA MET A 407 -15.35 10.30 9.25
C MET A 407 -16.58 9.99 10.13
N ARG A 408 -16.61 10.47 11.38
CA ARG A 408 -17.79 10.33 12.26
C ARG A 408 -19.04 11.04 11.71
N GLY A 409 -18.88 12.20 11.08
CA GLY A 409 -19.98 12.87 10.40
C GLY A 409 -20.51 12.08 9.19
N GLN A 410 -19.62 11.45 8.43
CA GLN A 410 -20.00 10.55 7.35
C GLN A 410 -20.73 9.31 7.89
N ILE A 411 -20.22 8.70 8.96
CA ILE A 411 -20.88 7.57 9.61
C ILE A 411 -22.29 7.96 10.06
N LEU A 412 -22.46 9.13 10.69
CA LEU A 412 -23.77 9.63 11.14
C LEU A 412 -24.78 9.74 9.99
N ASN A 413 -24.39 10.36 8.87
CA ASN A 413 -25.25 10.47 7.71
C ASN A 413 -25.59 9.11 7.09
N LEU A 414 -24.60 8.22 6.98
CA LEU A 414 -24.79 6.88 6.44
C LEU A 414 -25.73 6.05 7.30
N GLN A 415 -25.58 6.09 8.63
CA GLN A 415 -26.51 5.43 9.56
C GLN A 415 -27.95 5.89 9.34
N GLN A 416 -28.17 7.20 9.24
CA GLN A 416 -29.51 7.74 9.02
C GLN A 416 -30.06 7.32 7.66
N ALA A 417 -29.26 7.37 6.60
CA ALA A 417 -29.66 6.92 5.27
C ALA A 417 -30.03 5.42 5.24
N LEU A 418 -29.27 4.58 5.93
CA LEU A 418 -29.56 3.15 6.04
C LEU A 418 -30.83 2.88 6.86
N LYS A 419 -31.09 3.65 7.93
CA LYS A 419 -32.35 3.54 8.70
C LYS A 419 -33.56 3.91 7.84
N ASP A 420 -33.45 5.01 7.10
CA ASP A 420 -34.52 5.56 6.25
C ASP A 420 -34.67 4.84 4.90
N SER A 421 -33.86 3.80 4.64
CA SER A 421 -33.84 3.09 3.34
C SER A 421 -33.64 4.04 2.14
N LYS A 422 -32.74 5.02 2.29
CA LYS A 422 -32.36 5.94 1.21
C LYS A 422 -31.48 5.24 0.17
N SER A 423 -31.41 5.83 -1.01
CA SER A 423 -30.45 5.47 -2.07
C SER A 423 -29.09 6.15 -1.89
N PRO A 424 -28.02 5.64 -2.52
CA PRO A 424 -26.72 6.31 -2.58
C PRO A 424 -26.80 7.78 -3.06
N VAL A 425 -27.65 8.10 -4.04
CA VAL A 425 -27.86 9.49 -4.50
C VAL A 425 -28.45 10.35 -3.39
N GLN A 426 -29.46 9.86 -2.67
CA GLN A 426 -30.06 10.61 -1.56
C GLN A 426 -29.07 10.78 -0.39
N LEU A 427 -28.19 9.80 -0.15
CA LEU A 427 -27.13 9.90 0.86
C LEU A 427 -26.12 11.02 0.55
N VAL A 428 -25.68 11.15 -0.71
CA VAL A 428 -24.70 12.20 -1.09
C VAL A 428 -25.32 13.60 -1.12
N GLN A 429 -26.65 13.70 -1.18
CA GLN A 429 -27.39 14.95 -1.06
C GLN A 429 -27.58 15.40 0.40
N MET A 430 -27.30 14.54 1.39
CA MET A 430 -27.40 14.91 2.79
C MET A 430 -26.38 16.00 3.15
N PRO A 431 -26.74 16.98 3.99
CA PRO A 431 -25.81 18.03 4.43
C PRO A 431 -24.56 17.44 5.08
N ALA A 432 -23.41 18.02 4.78
CA ALA A 432 -22.14 17.59 5.35
C ALA A 432 -22.09 17.91 6.86
N VAL A 433 -21.84 16.88 7.67
CA VAL A 433 -21.73 16.97 9.13
C VAL A 433 -20.29 16.71 9.56
N ILE A 434 -19.86 17.38 10.62
CA ILE A 434 -18.62 17.10 11.35
C ILE A 434 -19.01 16.79 12.80
N VAL A 435 -18.41 15.76 13.39
CA VAL A 435 -18.67 15.35 14.77
C VAL A 435 -17.37 15.45 15.57
N GLU A 436 -17.26 16.48 16.41
CA GLU A 436 -16.08 16.77 17.24
C GLU A 436 -16.22 16.14 18.63
N LYS A 437 -15.16 15.52 19.14
CA LYS A 437 -15.06 15.17 20.56
C LYS A 437 -14.90 16.47 21.38
N ALA A 438 -15.76 16.70 22.34
CA ALA A 438 -15.63 17.82 23.27
C ALA A 438 -14.38 17.60 24.12
N LYS A 439 -13.53 18.64 24.22
CA LYS A 439 -12.43 18.62 25.18
C LYS A 439 -13.01 18.81 26.57
N GLY A 440 -12.97 17.78 27.41
CA GLY A 440 -13.28 17.91 28.83
C GLY A 440 -12.36 18.95 29.47
N ASN A 441 -12.93 19.95 30.13
CA ASN A 441 -12.17 20.94 30.88
C ASN A 441 -11.41 20.24 32.02
N GLY A 442 -10.08 20.15 31.88
CA GLY A 442 -9.02 20.03 32.91
C GLY A 442 -9.30 19.55 34.34
N ALA A 443 -10.22 18.63 34.61
CA ALA A 443 -10.39 18.02 35.93
C ALA A 443 -9.63 16.68 36.04
N PRO A 444 -9.02 16.36 37.20
CA PRO A 444 -8.18 15.19 37.36
C PRO A 444 -8.98 13.91 37.17
N ARG A 445 -8.35 12.94 36.48
CA ARG A 445 -8.93 11.67 36.07
C ARG A 445 -9.31 10.79 37.27
N LEU A 446 -10.57 10.84 37.67
CA LEU A 446 -11.22 9.76 38.43
C LEU A 446 -12.63 9.55 37.85
N PHE A 447 -12.75 8.51 37.03
CA PHE A 447 -13.99 7.83 36.63
C PHE A 447 -15.11 8.67 35.97
N SER A 448 -14.94 9.05 34.70
CA SER A 448 -16.06 9.18 33.74
C SER A 448 -15.55 9.19 32.29
N PHE A 449 -15.89 8.16 31.53
CA PHE A 449 -15.55 7.96 30.11
C PHE A 449 -16.69 8.39 29.17
N SER A 450 -17.45 9.42 29.53
CA SER A 450 -18.40 9.99 28.57
C SER A 450 -17.67 10.99 27.68
N ASP A 451 -17.10 10.53 26.56
CA ASP A 451 -16.71 11.41 25.47
C ASP A 451 -17.98 12.15 24.96
N THR A 452 -18.14 13.41 25.35
CA THR A 452 -19.25 14.24 24.84
C THR A 452 -18.95 14.62 23.39
N PHE A 453 -19.86 14.39 22.45
CA PHE A 453 -19.68 14.76 21.04
C PHE A 453 -20.53 15.97 20.67
N THR A 454 -19.99 16.85 19.83
CA THR A 454 -20.72 18.01 19.29
C THR A 454 -20.84 17.87 17.78
N GLN A 455 -22.06 18.09 17.26
CA GLN A 455 -22.35 18.07 15.83
C GLN A 455 -22.28 19.49 15.26
N ARG A 456 -21.61 19.65 14.12
CA ARG A 456 -21.59 20.91 13.36
C ARG A 456 -21.94 20.62 11.90
N PHE A 457 -22.90 21.38 11.37
CA PHE A 457 -23.26 21.35 9.96
C PHE A 457 -22.44 22.36 9.18
N GLN A 458 -21.93 21.97 8.00
CA GLN A 458 -21.29 22.91 7.10
C GLN A 458 -22.36 23.67 6.30
N ASN A 459 -22.82 24.80 6.85
CA ASN A 459 -23.75 25.70 6.17
C ASN A 459 -22.99 26.62 5.20
N LYS A 460 -22.55 26.09 4.06
CA LYS A 460 -22.20 26.91 2.89
C LYS A 460 -22.81 26.24 1.65
N SER A 461 -23.88 26.84 1.13
CA SER A 461 -24.50 26.41 -0.12
C SER A 461 -23.43 26.31 -1.23
N PRO A 462 -23.38 25.23 -2.02
CA PRO A 462 -22.56 25.20 -3.22
C PRO A 462 -23.01 26.33 -4.16
N PHE A 463 -22.07 27.04 -4.79
CA PHE A 463 -22.39 28.07 -5.80
C PHE A 463 -23.13 27.47 -7.01
N PHE A 464 -23.04 26.15 -7.20
CA PHE A 464 -23.90 25.39 -8.08
C PHE A 464 -24.92 24.61 -7.24
N SER A 465 -26.13 25.16 -7.16
CA SER A 465 -27.31 24.41 -6.74
C SER A 465 -27.77 23.54 -7.91
N TRP A 466 -27.89 22.24 -7.68
CA TRP A 466 -28.41 21.28 -8.64
C TRP A 466 -29.89 21.56 -8.90
N CYS A 467 -30.24 21.87 -10.15
CA CYS A 467 -31.61 21.78 -10.69
C CYS A 467 -31.78 20.47 -11.45
#